data_AF-A0A2D7IMZ4-F1
#
_entry.id   AF-A0A2D7IMZ4-F1
#
_cell.length_a   1.000
_cell.length_b   1.000
_cell.length_c   1.000
_cell.angle_alpha   90.00
_cell.angle_beta   90.00
_cell.angle_gamma   90.00
#
_symmetry.space_group_name_H-M   'P 1'
#
loop_
_entity.id
_entity.type
_entity.pdbx_description
1 polymer ?
#
loop_
_entity_poly.entity_id
_entity_poly.type
_entity_poly.pdbx_seq_one_letter_code
_entity_poly.pdbx_strand_id
1 'polypeptide(L)'
;MNPLKLKILRIFIIFFTVQVSISLAQKNDIIIQDNWDQTTDKLAHSTTSFGLYYTLRYFEFSKFESFTAAALIGFSYEVYQINDPRETDSDFRGISIQDMGYNVLGILSAYIFDKAISITKTNLKKYQAANKKRSRDKYALK
;
A
#
# COMPACT_ATOMS: atom_id res chain seq x y z
N MET A 1 -19.24 23.91 -19.76
CA MET A 1 -19.21 22.43 -19.66
C MET A 1 -19.63 22.03 -18.24
N ASN A 2 -20.50 21.02 -18.07
CA ASN A 2 -20.98 20.58 -16.75
C ASN A 2 -19.78 20.17 -15.84
N PRO A 3 -19.74 20.54 -14.54
CA PRO A 3 -18.66 20.18 -13.63
C PRO A 3 -18.34 18.68 -13.57
N LEU A 4 -19.35 17.82 -13.72
CA LEU A 4 -19.15 16.37 -13.82
C LEU A 4 -18.41 15.99 -15.12
N LYS A 5 -18.79 16.57 -16.26
CA LYS A 5 -18.11 16.35 -17.56
C LYS A 5 -16.66 16.80 -17.52
N LEU A 6 -16.35 17.90 -16.82
CA LEU A 6 -14.97 18.37 -16.62
C LEU A 6 -14.15 17.41 -15.75
N LYS A 7 -14.72 16.86 -14.67
CA LYS A 7 -14.05 15.84 -13.84
C LYS A 7 -13.78 14.56 -14.63
N ILE A 8 -14.76 14.08 -15.39
CA ILE A 8 -14.60 12.89 -16.25
C ILE A 8 -13.51 13.13 -17.29
N LEU A 9 -13.52 14.29 -17.97
CA LEU A 9 -12.49 14.64 -18.94
C LEU A 9 -11.09 14.67 -18.30
N ARG A 10 -10.95 15.25 -17.11
CA ARG A 10 -9.66 15.26 -16.38
C ARG A 10 -9.17 13.85 -16.05
N ILE A 11 -10.06 12.98 -15.57
CA ILE A 11 -9.72 11.57 -15.30
C ILE A 11 -9.29 10.87 -16.59
N PHE A 12 -10.00 11.12 -17.68
CA PHE A 12 -9.69 10.54 -18.98
C PHE A 12 -8.33 11.01 -19.50
N ILE A 13 -8.04 12.31 -19.42
CA ILE A 13 -6.72 12.87 -19.78
C ILE A 13 -5.62 12.23 -18.93
N ILE A 14 -5.79 12.18 -17.61
CA ILE A 14 -4.81 11.56 -16.70
C ILE A 14 -4.59 10.10 -17.09
N PHE A 15 -5.67 9.34 -17.32
CA PHE A 15 -5.58 7.95 -17.75
C PHE A 15 -4.77 7.80 -19.05
N PHE A 16 -5.08 8.57 -20.09
CA PHE A 16 -4.36 8.51 -21.36
C PHE A 16 -2.90 8.94 -21.23
N THR A 17 -2.60 10.00 -20.48
CA THR A 17 -1.23 10.43 -20.21
C THR A 17 -0.43 9.33 -19.51
N VAL A 18 -1.02 8.66 -18.52
CA VAL A 18 -0.39 7.52 -17.84
C VAL A 18 -0.16 6.36 -18.81
N GLN A 19 -1.15 5.99 -19.62
CA GLN A 19 -1.01 4.89 -20.59
C GLN A 19 0.09 5.19 -21.62
N VAL A 20 0.11 6.40 -22.19
CA VAL A 20 1.17 6.80 -23.15
C VAL A 20 2.55 6.76 -22.51
N SER A 21 2.66 7.24 -21.27
CA SER A 21 3.94 7.24 -20.53
C SER A 21 4.43 5.82 -20.25
N ILE A 22 3.55 4.90 -19.86
CA ILE A 22 3.87 3.49 -19.66
C ILE A 22 4.36 2.86 -20.97
N SER A 23 3.63 3.05 -22.07
CA SER A 23 4.03 2.50 -23.37
C SER A 23 5.40 3.03 -23.83
N LEU A 24 5.68 4.32 -23.60
CA LEU A 24 6.97 4.92 -23.93
C LEU A 24 8.10 4.35 -23.06
N ALA A 25 7.84 4.17 -21.76
CA ALA A 25 8.80 3.62 -20.81
C ALA A 25 9.11 2.15 -21.09
N GLN A 26 8.12 1.34 -21.47
CA GLN A 26 8.31 -0.05 -21.90
C GLN A 26 9.14 -0.14 -23.18
N LYS A 27 8.90 0.73 -24.17
CA LYS A 27 9.68 0.76 -25.41
C LYS A 27 11.16 1.07 -25.18
N ASN A 28 11.47 1.81 -24.12
CA ASN A 28 12.83 2.21 -23.75
C ASN A 28 13.46 1.27 -22.71
N ASP A 29 12.87 0.09 -22.48
CA ASP A 29 13.31 -0.89 -21.46
C ASP A 29 13.44 -0.30 -20.04
N ILE A 30 12.70 0.78 -19.74
CA ILE A 30 12.62 1.38 -18.41
C ILE A 30 11.67 0.57 -17.53
N ILE A 31 10.59 0.05 -18.12
CA ILE A 31 9.65 -0.85 -17.45
C ILE A 31 9.84 -2.24 -18.05
N ILE A 32 10.21 -3.19 -17.21
CA ILE A 32 10.42 -4.58 -17.60
C ILE A 32 9.26 -5.46 -17.13
N GLN A 33 9.02 -6.53 -17.88
CA GLN A 33 8.00 -7.51 -17.56
C GLN A 33 8.66 -8.77 -17.01
N ASP A 34 8.42 -9.03 -15.73
CA ASP A 34 8.85 -10.25 -15.06
C ASP A 34 7.67 -11.25 -14.92
N ASN A 35 7.84 -12.29 -14.13
CA ASN A 35 6.83 -13.27 -13.77
C ASN A 35 6.27 -13.01 -12.37
N TRP A 36 5.12 -13.63 -12.07
CA TRP A 36 4.46 -13.51 -10.76
C TRP A 36 4.87 -14.62 -9.79
N ASP A 37 5.84 -15.45 -10.14
CA ASP A 37 6.25 -16.58 -9.31
C ASP A 37 6.80 -16.07 -7.98
N GLN A 38 6.52 -16.81 -6.90
CA GLN A 38 6.95 -16.42 -5.57
C GLN A 38 8.45 -16.70 -5.40
N THR A 39 9.27 -15.72 -5.74
CA THR A 39 10.71 -15.74 -5.47
C THR A 39 11.03 -14.99 -4.16
N THR A 40 12.25 -15.16 -3.65
CA THR A 40 12.74 -14.42 -2.48
C THR A 40 12.62 -12.91 -2.68
N ASP A 41 12.91 -12.43 -3.89
CA ASP A 41 12.79 -11.04 -4.29
C ASP A 41 11.34 -10.52 -4.17
N LYS A 42 10.37 -11.23 -4.78
CA LYS A 42 8.94 -10.89 -4.67
C LYS A 42 8.43 -10.89 -3.22
N LEU A 43 8.91 -11.84 -2.42
CA LEU A 43 8.59 -11.90 -1.00
C LEU A 43 9.20 -10.72 -0.23
N ALA A 44 10.42 -10.30 -0.56
CA ALA A 44 11.07 -9.14 0.04
C ALA A 44 10.29 -7.84 -0.24
N HIS A 45 9.83 -7.62 -1.47
CA HIS A 45 8.97 -6.47 -1.82
C HIS A 45 7.70 -6.44 -0.97
N SER A 46 6.97 -7.55 -0.92
CA SER A 46 5.71 -7.64 -0.16
C SER A 46 5.91 -7.49 1.35
N THR A 47 6.88 -8.20 1.93
CA THR A 47 7.11 -8.17 3.38
C THR A 47 7.69 -6.85 3.86
N THR A 48 8.61 -6.25 3.10
CA THR A 48 9.18 -4.92 3.40
C THR A 48 8.08 -3.86 3.33
N SER A 49 7.27 -3.87 2.28
CA SER A 49 6.14 -2.96 2.14
C SER A 49 5.08 -3.12 3.24
N PHE A 50 4.81 -4.36 3.68
CA PHE A 50 3.96 -4.62 4.84
C PHE A 50 4.56 -4.01 6.13
N GLY A 51 5.86 -4.22 6.35
CA GLY A 51 6.57 -3.68 7.52
C GLY A 51 6.64 -2.15 7.53
N LEU A 52 6.88 -1.53 6.37
CA LEU A 52 6.90 -0.07 6.21
C LEU A 52 5.57 0.56 6.63
N TYR A 53 4.44 -0.03 6.20
CA TYR A 53 3.12 0.41 6.63
C TYR A 53 3.01 0.46 8.15
N TYR A 54 3.35 -0.64 8.84
CA TYR A 54 3.23 -0.70 10.30
C TYR A 54 4.27 0.16 11.03
N THR A 55 5.44 0.36 10.44
CA THR A 55 6.46 1.29 10.97
C THR A 55 5.92 2.72 10.95
N LEU A 56 5.29 3.15 9.85
CA LEU A 56 4.65 4.47 9.78
C LEU A 56 3.49 4.59 10.78
N ARG A 57 2.69 3.53 10.94
CA ARG A 57 1.63 3.49 11.97
C ARG A 57 2.17 3.60 13.39
N TYR A 58 3.36 3.05 13.65
CA TYR A 58 4.05 3.18 14.93
C TYR A 58 4.46 4.64 15.21
N PHE A 59 4.89 5.39 14.19
CA PHE A 59 5.15 6.84 14.26
C PHE A 59 3.90 7.71 14.14
N GLU A 60 2.73 7.16 14.47
CA GLU A 60 1.45 7.88 14.56
C GLU A 60 0.89 8.45 13.25
N PHE A 61 1.44 8.09 12.09
CA PHE A 61 0.85 8.43 10.80
C PHE A 61 -0.55 7.82 10.70
N SER A 62 -1.52 8.55 10.15
CA SER A 62 -2.85 8.00 9.91
C SER A 62 -2.78 6.80 8.95
N LYS A 63 -3.86 6.02 8.87
CA LYS A 63 -3.91 4.85 7.98
C LYS A 63 -3.69 5.21 6.51
N PHE A 64 -4.21 6.37 6.10
CA PHE A 64 -4.06 6.86 4.73
C PHE A 64 -2.64 7.37 4.51
N GLU A 65 -2.08 8.16 5.43
CA GLU A 65 -0.70 8.64 5.31
C GLU A 65 0.29 7.47 5.32
N SER A 66 0.08 6.46 6.15
CA SER A 66 0.92 5.25 6.20
C SER A 66 0.84 4.46 4.89
N PHE A 67 -0.36 4.31 4.33
CA PHE A 67 -0.57 3.67 3.03
C PHE A 67 0.16 4.43 1.92
N THR A 68 -0.06 5.75 1.83
CA THR A 68 0.52 6.59 0.80
C THR A 68 2.04 6.68 0.92
N ALA A 69 2.57 6.89 2.12
CA ALA A 69 4.01 6.98 2.33
C ALA A 69 4.72 5.64 2.10
N ALA A 70 4.15 4.51 2.54
CA ALA A 70 4.70 3.20 2.21
C ALA A 70 4.73 2.96 0.69
N ALA A 71 3.67 3.35 -0.03
CA ALA A 71 3.62 3.22 -1.48
C ALA A 71 4.68 4.11 -2.15
N LEU A 72 4.82 5.37 -1.72
CA LEU A 72 5.84 6.28 -2.25
C LEU A 72 7.26 5.77 -1.98
N ILE A 73 7.53 5.24 -0.79
CA ILE A 73 8.84 4.66 -0.46
C ILE A 73 9.13 3.45 -1.36
N GLY A 74 8.18 2.51 -1.47
CA GLY A 74 8.32 1.33 -2.34
C GLY A 74 8.59 1.73 -3.80
N PHE A 75 7.77 2.60 -4.37
CA PHE A 75 7.98 3.07 -5.75
C PHE A 75 9.28 3.85 -5.94
N SER A 76 9.68 4.67 -4.97
CA SER A 76 10.94 5.43 -5.05
C SER A 76 12.15 4.50 -5.01
N TYR A 77 12.04 3.38 -4.29
CA TYR A 77 13.09 2.38 -4.23
C TYR A 77 13.27 1.65 -5.56
N GLU A 78 12.19 1.26 -6.25
CA GLU A 78 12.26 0.69 -7.60
C GLU A 78 12.95 1.65 -8.58
N VAL A 79 12.60 2.94 -8.52
CA VAL A 79 13.22 3.99 -9.37
C VAL A 79 14.68 4.23 -8.99
N TYR A 80 15.04 4.05 -7.71
CA TYR A 80 16.42 4.16 -7.27
C TYR A 80 17.28 3.00 -7.80
N GLN A 81 16.79 1.76 -7.70
CA GLN A 81 17.54 0.56 -8.09
C GLN A 81 18.00 0.58 -9.54
N ILE A 82 17.17 1.09 -10.47
CA ILE A 82 17.57 1.21 -11.89
C ILE A 82 18.75 2.17 -12.12
N ASN A 83 19.07 3.02 -11.15
CA ASN A 83 20.17 3.98 -11.20
C ASN A 83 21.33 3.59 -10.27
N ASP A 84 21.25 2.46 -9.56
CA ASP A 84 22.29 2.05 -8.63
C ASP A 84 23.46 1.40 -9.40
N PRO A 85 24.66 2.00 -9.41
CA PRO A 85 25.80 1.45 -10.12
C PRO A 85 26.34 0.13 -9.54
N ARG A 86 25.86 -0.28 -8.35
CA ARG A 86 26.23 -1.54 -7.70
C ARG A 86 25.38 -2.72 -8.18
N GLU A 87 24.22 -2.46 -8.75
CA GLU A 87 23.37 -3.47 -9.40
C GLU A 87 23.97 -3.76 -10.79
N THR A 88 25.05 -4.53 -10.82
CA THR A 88 25.80 -4.86 -12.04
C THR A 88 25.20 -6.00 -12.84
N ASP A 89 24.25 -6.73 -12.27
CA ASP A 89 23.59 -7.85 -12.92
C ASP A 89 22.57 -7.32 -13.94
N SER A 90 22.62 -7.88 -15.16
CA SER A 90 21.73 -7.53 -16.28
C SER A 90 20.24 -7.70 -15.97
N ASP A 91 19.93 -8.45 -14.92
CA ASP A 91 18.59 -8.89 -14.56
C ASP A 91 17.78 -7.78 -13.84
N PHE A 92 18.44 -6.71 -13.39
CA PHE A 92 17.81 -5.57 -12.69
C PHE A 92 17.68 -4.30 -13.55
N ARG A 93 17.82 -4.41 -14.87
CA ARG A 93 17.71 -3.27 -15.78
C ARG A 93 16.25 -2.91 -16.07
N GLY A 94 15.61 -2.25 -15.11
CA GLY A 94 14.29 -1.65 -15.28
C GLY A 94 13.38 -1.81 -14.07
N ILE A 95 12.29 -1.05 -14.07
CA ILE A 95 11.24 -1.13 -13.06
C ILE A 95 10.33 -2.30 -13.40
N SER A 96 10.32 -3.31 -12.55
CA SER A 96 9.46 -4.48 -12.69
C SER A 96 8.04 -4.19 -12.20
N ILE A 97 7.05 -4.42 -13.08
CA ILE A 97 5.63 -4.26 -12.73
C ILE A 97 5.21 -5.25 -11.64
N GLN A 98 5.82 -6.42 -11.64
CA GLN A 98 5.53 -7.50 -10.71
C GLN A 98 6.03 -7.14 -9.32
N ASP A 99 7.21 -6.54 -9.19
CA ASP A 99 7.74 -6.04 -7.91
C ASP A 99 6.91 -4.91 -7.34
N MET A 100 6.53 -3.96 -8.19
CA MET A 100 5.53 -2.95 -7.84
C MET A 100 4.21 -3.60 -7.37
N GLY A 101 3.79 -4.69 -8.02
CA GLY A 101 2.63 -5.48 -7.63
C GLY A 101 2.77 -6.08 -6.23
N TYR A 102 3.90 -6.72 -5.94
CA TYR A 102 4.18 -7.30 -4.63
C TYR A 102 4.29 -6.23 -3.53
N ASN A 103 4.88 -5.08 -3.81
CA ASN A 103 4.85 -3.92 -2.91
C ASN A 103 3.39 -3.53 -2.56
N VAL A 104 2.54 -3.38 -3.58
CA VAL A 104 1.11 -3.05 -3.39
C VAL A 104 0.38 -4.13 -2.60
N LEU A 105 0.64 -5.42 -2.86
CA LEU A 105 0.08 -6.54 -2.09
C LEU A 105 0.47 -6.47 -0.61
N GLY A 106 1.73 -6.15 -0.31
CA GLY A 106 2.24 -5.94 1.04
C GLY A 106 1.50 -4.82 1.78
N ILE A 107 1.37 -3.66 1.14
CA ILE A 107 0.69 -2.50 1.75
C ILE A 107 -0.81 -2.76 1.93
N LEU A 108 -1.48 -3.31 0.92
CA LEU A 108 -2.92 -3.61 0.98
C LEU A 108 -3.23 -4.63 2.06
N SER A 109 -2.45 -5.70 2.15
CA SER A 109 -2.62 -6.69 3.21
C SER A 109 -2.41 -6.03 4.59
N ALA A 110 -1.34 -5.25 4.78
CA ALA A 110 -1.10 -4.52 6.03
C ALA A 110 -2.28 -3.62 6.43
N TYR A 111 -2.82 -2.85 5.48
CA TYR A 111 -3.97 -1.99 5.69
C TYR A 111 -5.25 -2.76 6.08
N ILE A 112 -5.53 -3.89 5.43
CA ILE A 112 -6.66 -4.76 5.75
C ILE A 112 -6.51 -5.32 7.17
N PHE A 113 -5.32 -5.80 7.52
CA PHE A 113 -5.01 -6.30 8.86
C PHE A 113 -5.19 -5.20 9.94
N ASP A 114 -4.71 -3.97 9.71
CA ASP A 114 -4.92 -2.86 10.65
C ASP A 114 -6.42 -2.56 10.82
N LYS A 115 -7.19 -2.53 9.72
CA LYS A 115 -8.65 -2.38 9.81
C LYS A 115 -9.29 -3.47 10.65
N ALA A 116 -8.96 -4.75 10.39
CA ALA A 116 -9.48 -5.87 11.18
C ALA A 116 -9.14 -5.74 12.66
N ILE A 117 -7.89 -5.42 12.99
CA ILE A 117 -7.43 -5.20 14.39
C ILE A 117 -8.20 -4.06 15.04
N SER A 118 -8.38 -2.94 14.34
CA SER A 118 -9.09 -1.76 14.85
C SER A 118 -10.56 -2.05 15.16
N ILE A 119 -11.24 -2.81 14.30
CA ILE A 119 -12.62 -3.24 14.50
C ILE A 119 -12.70 -4.15 15.73
N THR A 120 -11.84 -5.16 15.83
CA THR A 120 -11.79 -6.09 16.96
C THR A 120 -11.54 -5.37 18.28
N LYS A 121 -10.58 -4.44 18.33
CA LYS A 121 -10.30 -3.60 19.52
C LYS A 121 -11.52 -2.78 19.93
N THR A 122 -12.23 -2.20 18.96
CA THR A 122 -13.43 -1.39 19.21
C THR A 122 -14.57 -2.24 19.80
N ASN A 123 -14.81 -3.42 19.21
CA ASN A 123 -15.84 -4.34 19.69
C ASN A 123 -15.53 -4.85 21.10
N LEU A 124 -14.27 -5.16 21.39
CA LEU A 124 -13.84 -5.58 22.73
C LEU A 124 -14.08 -4.47 23.76
N LYS A 125 -13.73 -3.22 23.46
CA LYS A 125 -13.99 -2.07 24.35
C LYS A 125 -15.49 -1.88 24.62
N LYS A 126 -16.33 -1.99 23.59
CA LYS A 126 -17.80 -1.90 23.73
C LYS A 126 -18.34 -3.01 24.62
N TYR A 127 -17.88 -4.25 24.43
CA TYR A 127 -18.27 -5.38 25.26
C TYR A 127 -17.88 -5.19 26.74
N GLN A 128 -16.64 -4.74 27.00
CA GLN A 128 -16.18 -4.43 28.35
C GLN A 128 -16.99 -3.31 29.01
N ALA A 129 -17.30 -2.24 28.27
CA ALA A 129 -18.12 -1.13 28.77
C ALA A 129 -19.56 -1.59 29.12
N ALA A 130 -20.18 -2.41 28.27
CA ALA A 130 -21.51 -2.95 28.51
C ALA A 130 -21.55 -3.85 29.76
N ASN A 131 -20.57 -4.73 29.92
CA ASN A 131 -20.48 -5.60 31.11
C ASN A 131 -20.19 -4.80 32.40
N LYS A 132 -19.35 -3.76 32.34
CA LYS A 132 -19.11 -2.88 33.49
C LYS A 132 -20.39 -2.14 33.90
N LYS A 133 -21.18 -1.67 32.94
CA LYS A 133 -22.49 -1.03 33.20
C LYS A 133 -23.47 -2.01 33.86
N ARG A 134 -23.63 -3.22 33.29
CA ARG A 134 -24.50 -4.26 33.83
C ARG A 134 -24.14 -4.67 35.27
N SER A 135 -22.84 -4.73 35.57
CA SER A 135 -22.36 -4.98 36.93
C SER A 135 -22.79 -3.87 37.89
N ARG A 136 -22.56 -2.60 37.55
CA ARG A 136 -22.98 -1.45 38.38
C ARG A 136 -24.49 -1.42 38.64
N ASP A 137 -25.30 -1.62 37.61
CA ASP A 137 -26.76 -1.61 37.73
C ASP A 137 -27.26 -2.73 38.66
N LYS A 138 -26.57 -3.89 38.68
CA LYS A 138 -26.88 -5.00 39.60
C LYS A 138 -26.58 -4.66 41.07
N TYR A 139 -25.56 -3.84 41.35
CA TYR A 139 -25.19 -3.45 42.71
C TYR A 139 -25.91 -2.18 43.19
N ALA A 140 -26.47 -1.37 42.30
CA ALA A 140 -27.26 -0.19 42.63
C ALA A 140 -28.73 -0.50 43.00
N LEU A 141 -29.18 -1.73 42.74
CA LEU A 141 -30.52 -2.25 43.06
C LEU A 141 -30.57 -3.00 44.42
N LYS A 142 -29.52 -2.89 45.23
CA LYS A 142 -29.45 -3.38 46.61
C LYS A 142 -29.31 -2.19 47.56
#